data_AF-A0A382Z3X8-F1
#
_entry.id   AF-A0A382Z3X8-F1
#
_cell.length_a   1.000
_cell.length_b   1.000
_cell.length_c   1.000
_cell.angle_alpha   90.00
_cell.angle_beta   90.00
_cell.angle_gamma   90.00
#
_symmetry.space_group_name_H-M   'P 1'
#
loop_
_entity.id
_entity.type
_entity.pdbx_description
1 polymer ?
#
loop_
_entity_poly.entity_id
_entity_poly.type
_entity_poly.pdbx_seq_one_letter_code
_entity_poly.pdbx_strand_id
1 'polypeptide(L)' 'MTDNLNNSSEGFTMSKPKISLIGGGQIGGNLALLAAQKELGDIVIFDIPKAEGM' A
#
# COMPACT_ATOMS: atom_id res chain seq x y z
N MET A 1 23.34 -35.39 -8.98
CA MET A 1 23.32 -34.16 -9.79
C MET A 1 22.11 -34.19 -10.70
N THR A 2 20.98 -33.74 -10.18
CA THR A 2 19.92 -32.92 -10.82
C THR A 2 18.71 -33.01 -9.90
N ASP A 3 18.46 -31.91 -9.17
CA ASP A 3 17.31 -31.77 -8.29
C ASP A 3 16.01 -31.61 -9.11
N ASN A 4 14.95 -32.14 -8.52
CA ASN A 4 13.53 -32.04 -8.85
C ASN A 4 13.07 -30.75 -9.55
N LEU A 5 12.31 -30.91 -10.65
CA LEU A 5 11.66 -29.82 -11.41
C LEU A 5 10.13 -29.79 -11.33
N ASN A 6 9.50 -30.59 -10.46
CA ASN A 6 8.04 -30.60 -10.32
C ASN A 6 7.57 -29.92 -9.03
N ASN A 7 7.75 -28.61 -8.97
CA ASN A 7 6.83 -27.77 -8.21
C ASN A 7 6.59 -26.48 -8.99
N SER A 8 5.75 -26.56 -10.01
CA SER A 8 5.16 -25.40 -10.66
C SER A 8 4.17 -24.77 -9.68
N SER A 9 4.69 -23.96 -8.76
CA SER A 9 3.89 -22.92 -8.14
C SER A 9 3.47 -21.99 -9.26
N GLU A 10 2.25 -22.19 -9.78
CA GLU A 10 1.48 -21.18 -10.50
C GLU A 10 1.77 -19.83 -9.82
N GLY A 11 2.48 -18.96 -10.52
CA GLY A 11 2.95 -17.70 -9.97
C GLY A 11 1.74 -16.87 -9.58
N PHE A 12 1.40 -16.83 -8.30
CA PHE A 12 0.41 -15.91 -7.79
C PHE A 12 0.94 -14.52 -8.13
N THR A 13 0.35 -13.85 -9.13
CA THR A 13 0.62 -12.45 -9.35
C THR A 13 0.14 -11.75 -8.08
N MET A 14 1.07 -11.40 -7.19
CA MET A 14 0.74 -10.73 -5.94
C MET A 14 -0.01 -9.45 -6.32
N SER A 15 -1.33 -9.48 -6.14
CA SER A 15 -2.18 -8.31 -6.32
C SER A 15 -1.56 -7.16 -5.54
N LYS A 16 -1.44 -5.98 -6.17
CA LYS A 16 -1.02 -4.78 -5.45
C LYS A 16 -1.88 -4.66 -4.18
N PRO A 17 -1.26 -4.58 -3.00
CA PRO A 17 -2.02 -4.53 -1.76
C PRO A 17 -2.77 -3.20 -1.70
N LYS A 18 -3.97 -3.22 -1.14
CA LYS A 18 -4.75 -2.00 -0.86
C LYS A 18 -4.43 -1.52 0.55
N ILE A 19 -3.99 -0.28 0.68
CA ILE A 19 -3.55 0.32 1.94
C ILE A 19 -4.54 1.41 2.32
N SER A 20 -5.28 1.20 3.41
CA SER A 20 -6.11 2.26 4.00
C SER A 20 -5.26 3.06 4.98
N LEU A 21 -5.16 4.37 4.77
CA LEU A 21 -4.40 5.29 5.61
C LEU A 21 -5.35 6.21 6.36
N ILE A 22 -5.29 6.20 7.69
CA ILE A 22 -6.17 7.01 8.55
C ILE A 22 -5.42 8.27 9.00
N GLY A 23 -5.98 9.44 8.69
CA GLY A 23 -5.43 10.78 8.92
C GLY A 23 -4.63 11.30 7.72
N GLY A 24 -5.00 12.48 7.22
CA GLY A 24 -4.37 13.18 6.09
C GLY A 24 -3.48 14.36 6.50
N GLY A 25 -3.18 14.50 7.80
CA GLY A 25 -2.25 15.52 8.32
C GLY A 25 -0.80 15.30 7.87
N GLN A 26 0.16 16.02 8.46
CA GLN A 26 1.58 16.00 8.05
C GLN A 26 2.18 14.58 7.97
N ILE A 27 1.90 13.74 8.97
CA ILE A 27 2.40 12.36 9.00
C ILE A 27 1.71 11.51 7.92
N GLY A 28 0.39 11.58 7.82
CA GLY A 28 -0.37 10.84 6.82
C GLY A 28 0.03 11.20 5.38
N GLY A 29 0.14 12.50 5.09
CA GLY A 29 0.60 12.98 3.79
C GLY A 29 2.00 12.47 3.42
N ASN A 30 2.95 12.51 4.35
CA ASN A 30 4.31 12.01 4.12
C ASN A 30 4.34 10.49 3.94
N LEU A 31 3.56 9.74 4.72
CA LEU A 31 3.45 8.28 4.56
C LEU A 31 2.83 7.90 3.21
N ALA A 32 1.78 8.60 2.78
CA ALA A 32 1.18 8.39 1.46
C ALA A 32 2.17 8.68 0.33
N LEU A 33 2.95 9.77 0.45
CA LEU A 33 4.01 10.11 -0.51
C LEU A 33 5.08 9.02 -0.57
N LEU A 34 5.62 8.57 0.57
CA LEU A 34 6.64 7.54 0.62
C LEU A 34 6.13 6.20 0.09
N ALA A 35 4.88 5.85 0.40
CA ALA A 35 4.26 4.62 -0.08
C ALA A 35 4.04 4.64 -1.60
N ALA A 36 3.66 5.79 -2.17
CA ALA A 36 3.56 5.98 -3.61
C ALA A 36 4.94 5.91 -4.31
N GLN A 37 5.96 6.58 -3.76
CA GLN A 37 7.33 6.55 -4.29
C GLN A 37 7.96 5.15 -4.30
N LYS A 38 7.52 4.29 -3.37
CA LYS A 38 7.99 2.90 -3.23
C LYS A 38 7.08 1.88 -3.91
N GLU A 39 6.04 2.33 -4.60
CA GLU A 39 5.05 1.47 -5.27
C GLU A 39 4.44 0.41 -4.35
N LEU A 40 4.24 0.74 -3.06
CA LEU A 40 3.84 -0.25 -2.06
C LEU A 40 2.44 -0.81 -2.28
N GLY A 41 1.56 -0.07 -2.97
CA GLY A 41 0.18 -0.49 -3.22
C GLY A 41 -0.75 0.66 -3.55
N ASP A 42 -2.04 0.34 -3.68
CA ASP A 42 -3.10 1.33 -3.90
C ASP A 42 -3.51 1.95 -2.55
N ILE A 43 -3.27 3.24 -2.37
CA ILE A 43 -3.48 3.92 -1.08
C ILE A 43 -4.81 4.68 -1.09
N VAL A 44 -5.64 4.46 -0.07
CA VAL A 44 -6.87 5.21 0.19
C VAL A 44 -6.73 5.97 1.50
N ILE A 45 -6.82 7.29 1.45
CA ILE A 45 -6.72 8.15 2.64
C ILE A 45 -8.12 8.42 3.18
N PHE A 46 -8.32 8.14 4.47
CA PHE A 46 -9.48 8.53 5.23
C PHE A 46 -9.09 9.60 6.23
N ASP A 47 -9.73 10.75 6.18
CA ASP A 47 -9.54 11.80 7.17
C ASP A 47 -10.89 12.34 7.64
N ILE A 48 -10.92 12.94 8.82
CA ILE A 48 -12.07 13.73 9.24
C ILE A 48 -12.05 15.06 8.49
N PRO A 49 -13.21 15.64 8.16
CA PRO A 49 -13.26 17.01 7.67
C PRO A 49 -12.54 17.92 8.66
N LYS A 50 -11.69 18.83 8.17
CA LYS A 50 -11.21 19.91 9.02
C LYS A 50 -12.43 20.64 9.55
N ALA A 51 -12.48 20.86 10.87
CA ALA A 51 -13.46 21.76 11.45
C ALA A 51 -13.22 23.15 10.86
N GLU A 52 -14.06 23.58 9.93
CA GLU A 52 -14.07 24.97 9.47
C GLU A 52 -14.64 25.81 10.63
N GLY A 53 -13.77 26.58 11.31
CA GLY A 53 -14.20 27.63 12.24
C GLY A 53 -13.93 27.43 13.73
N MET A 54 -12.71 27.04 14.13
CA MET A 54 -12.18 27.38 15.47
C MET A 54 -11.30 28.62 15.39
#